data_AF-A0A820U417-F1
#
_entry.id   AF-A0A820U417-F1
#
_cell.length_a   1.000
_cell.length_b   1.000
_cell.length_c   1.000
_cell.angle_alpha   90.00
_cell.angle_beta   90.00
_cell.angle_gamma   90.00
#
_symmetry.space_group_name_H-M   'P 1'
#
loop_
_entity.id
_entity.type
_entity.pdbx_description
1 polymer ?
#
loop_
_entity_poly.entity_id
_entity_poly.type
_entity_poly.pdbx_seq_one_letter_code
_entity_poly.pdbx_strand_id
1 'polypeptide(L)' 'MTTPAIESRWSIEIVNENDLTDLLPLMKAYCEFYNQTEQIPLTTDDALMSLSRALITNPTNEGIQLIVRDSKKRT' A
#
# COMPACT_ATOMS: atom_id res chain seq x y z
N MET A 1 -33.53 -19.82 0.84
CA MET A 1 -32.16 -20.33 0.64
C MET A 1 -31.24 -19.13 0.67
N THR A 2 -30.45 -18.97 1.73
CA THR A 2 -29.49 -17.87 1.88
C THR A 2 -28.16 -18.35 1.33
N THR A 3 -27.67 -17.73 0.26
CA THR A 3 -26.33 -17.98 -0.27
C THR A 3 -25.30 -17.69 0.83
N PRO A 4 -24.39 -18.63 1.18
CA PRO A 4 -23.34 -18.31 2.13
C PRO A 4 -22.46 -17.22 1.52
N ALA A 5 -22.26 -16.12 2.25
CA ALA A 5 -21.27 -15.13 1.88
C ALA A 5 -19.90 -15.81 1.86
N ILE A 6 -19.25 -15.86 0.70
CA ILE A 6 -17.84 -16.25 0.63
C ILE A 6 -17.09 -15.09 1.28
N GLU A 7 -16.71 -15.24 2.54
CA GLU A 7 -15.80 -14.29 3.16
C GLU A 7 -14.46 -14.37 2.43
N SER A 8 -14.15 -13.32 1.68
CA SER A 8 -12.87 -13.20 0.99
C SER A 8 -11.76 -13.24 2.04
N ARG A 9 -10.78 -14.11 1.79
CA ARG A 9 -9.53 -14.18 2.56
C ARG A 9 -8.78 -12.83 2.60
N TRP A 10 -9.11 -11.90 1.72
CA TRP A 10 -8.41 -10.64 1.58
C TRP A 10 -9.37 -9.48 1.78
N SER A 11 -8.99 -8.47 2.57
CA SER A 11 -9.62 -7.14 2.57
C SER A 11 -8.77 -6.19 1.73
N ILE A 12 -9.43 -5.25 1.05
CA ILE A 12 -8.79 -4.14 0.35
C ILE A 12 -9.36 -2.84 0.90
N GLU A 13 -8.46 -1.95 1.31
CA GLU A 13 -8.83 -0.71 1.99
C GLU A 13 -8.01 0.45 1.41
N ILE A 14 -8.59 1.66 1.48
CA ILE A 14 -7.86 2.89 1.17
C ILE A 14 -6.87 3.15 2.30
N VAL A 15 -5.62 3.39 1.93
CA VAL A 15 -4.54 3.72 2.86
C VAL A 15 -4.87 4.99 3.64
N ASN A 16 -4.67 4.94 4.95
CA ASN A 16 -4.62 6.10 5.84
C ASN A 16 -3.28 6.14 6.61
N GLU A 17 -3.08 7.15 7.46
CA GLU A 17 -1.83 7.34 8.22
C GLU A 17 -1.43 6.11 9.06
N ASN A 18 -2.38 5.35 9.60
CA ASN A 18 -2.07 4.16 10.40
C ASN A 18 -1.49 3.01 9.57
N ASP A 19 -1.66 3.04 8.25
CA ASP A 19 -1.20 2.00 7.34
C ASP A 19 0.24 2.25 6.85
N LEU A 20 0.81 3.44 7.08
CA LEU A 20 2.09 3.83 6.51
C LEU A 20 3.25 2.90 6.91
N THR A 21 3.24 2.41 8.16
CA THR A 21 4.26 1.47 8.63
C THR A 21 4.20 0.13 7.89
N ASP A 22 3.00 -0.37 7.59
CA ASP A 22 2.80 -1.59 6.81
C ASP A 22 3.06 -1.38 5.31
N LEU A 23 2.76 -0.18 4.81
CA LEU A 23 2.86 0.18 3.40
C LEU A 23 4.31 0.41 2.95
N LEU A 24 5.13 1.04 3.79
CA LEU A 24 6.53 1.36 3.47
C LEU A 24 7.34 0.16 2.93
N PRO A 25 7.39 -1.01 3.59
CA PRO A 25 8.16 -2.14 3.07
C PRO A 25 7.66 -2.64 1.71
N LEU A 26 6.36 -2.53 1.42
CA LEU A 26 5.79 -2.92 0.12
C LEU A 26 6.24 -1.96 -0.98
N MET A 27 6.21 -0.65 -0.73
CA MET A 27 6.70 0.36 -1.66
C MET A 27 8.21 0.23 -1.92
N LYS A 28 8.99 -0.06 -0.86
CA LYS A 28 10.44 -0.29 -1.01
C LYS A 28 10.71 -1.48 -1.91
N ALA A 29 10.06 -2.62 -1.66
CA ALA A 29 10.23 -3.81 -2.50
C ALA A 29 9.82 -3.54 -3.97
N TYR A 30 8.75 -2.77 -4.18
CA TYR A 30 8.34 -2.34 -5.52
C TYR A 30 9.40 -1.47 -6.20
N CYS A 31 9.91 -0.44 -5.52
CA CYS A 31 10.96 0.43 -6.05
C CYS A 31 12.26 -0.34 -6.32
N GLU A 32 12.68 -1.22 -5.40
CA GLU A 32 13.86 -2.08 -5.58
C GLU A 32 13.75 -2.96 -6.82
N PHE A 33 12.57 -3.54 -7.07
CA PHE A 33 12.32 -4.35 -8.26
C PHE A 33 12.54 -3.56 -9.56
N TYR A 34 12.05 -2.32 -9.64
CA TYR A 34 12.19 -1.48 -10.83
C TYR A 34 13.58 -0.82 -10.95
N ASN A 35 14.20 -0.41 -9.84
CA ASN A 35 15.54 0.21 -9.85
C ASN A 35 16.64 -0.76 -10.31
N GLN A 36 16.41 -2.08 -10.24
CA GLN A 36 17.31 -3.06 -10.83
C GLN A 36 17.27 -3.06 -12.37
N THR A 37 16.15 -2.63 -12.95
CA THR A 37 15.94 -2.62 -14.41
C THR A 37 16.26 -1.28 -15.04
N GLU A 38 16.03 -0.19 -14.33
CA GLU A 38 16.30 1.17 -14.78
C GLU A 38 17.24 1.80 -13.76
N GLN A 39 18.37 2.39 -14.18
CA GLN A 39 19.42 2.95 -13.31
C GLN A 39 18.94 4.20 -12.55
N ILE A 40 17.89 4.05 -11.76
CA ILE A 40 17.21 5.07 -10.98
C ILE A 40 17.72 4.95 -9.53
N PRO A 41 18.11 6.07 -8.89
CA PRO A 41 18.54 6.06 -7.50
C PRO A 41 17.47 5.47 -6.57
N LEU A 42 17.90 4.72 -5.56
CA LEU A 42 17.01 4.21 -4.51
C LEU A 42 16.27 5.37 -3.83
N THR A 43 14.94 5.25 -3.79
CA THR A 43 14.08 6.22 -3.10
C THR A 43 14.23 6.02 -1.59
N THR A 44 14.44 7.11 -0.85
CA THR A 44 14.56 7.06 0.61
C THR A 44 13.21 6.80 1.28
N ASP A 45 13.23 6.20 2.47
CA ASP A 45 12.02 5.93 3.25
C ASP A 45 11.21 7.21 3.48
N ASP A 46 11.88 8.34 3.79
CA ASP A 46 11.22 9.63 3.99
C ASP A 46 10.53 10.16 2.73
N ALA A 47 11.10 9.93 1.56
CA ALA A 47 10.49 10.32 0.30
C ALA A 47 9.25 9.47 -0.01
N LEU A 48 9.31 8.16 0.24
CA LEU A 48 8.16 7.25 0.10
C LEU A 48 7.04 7.59 1.08
N MET A 49 7.39 7.94 2.32
CA MET A 49 6.43 8.41 3.32
C MET A 49 5.80 9.74 2.92
N SER A 50 6.60 10.69 2.41
CA SER A 50 6.09 11.99 1.95
C SER A 50 5.14 11.84 0.78
N LEU A 51 5.46 10.98 -0.20
CA LEU A 51 4.58 10.64 -1.32
C LEU A 51 3.25 10.08 -0.81
N SER A 52 3.30 9.11 0.12
CA SER A 52 2.08 8.48 0.63
C SER A 52 1.19 9.48 1.37
N ARG A 53 1.78 10.38 2.14
CA ARG A 53 1.03 11.46 2.82
C ARG A 53 0.39 12.45 1.85
N ALA A 54 1.06 12.76 0.73
CA ALA A 54 0.47 13.61 -0.30
C ALA A 54 -0.80 12.98 -0.90
N LEU A 55 -0.76 11.67 -1.19
CA LEU A 55 -1.89 10.90 -1.70
C LEU A 55 -3.04 10.80 -0.69
N ILE A 56 -2.73 10.63 0.59
CA ILE A 56 -3.74 10.66 1.67
C ILE A 56 -4.39 12.04 1.80
N THR A 57 -3.62 13.12 1.67
CA THR A 57 -4.09 14.49 1.93
C THR A 57 -4.96 15.02 0.78
N ASN A 58 -4.71 14.60 -0.46
CA ASN A 58 -5.40 15.12 -1.63
C ASN A 58 -5.84 14.01 -2.62
N PRO A 59 -6.66 13.04 -2.18
CA PRO A 59 -6.94 11.82 -2.94
C PRO A 59 -7.68 12.05 -4.26
N THR A 60 -8.45 13.15 -4.34
CA THR A 60 -9.20 13.50 -5.56
C THR A 60 -8.28 13.93 -6.71
N ASN A 61 -7.15 14.58 -6.41
CA ASN A 61 -6.27 15.16 -7.42
C ASN A 61 -4.98 14.35 -7.60
N GLU A 62 -4.44 13.78 -6.52
CA GLU A 62 -3.18 13.01 -6.55
C GLU A 62 -3.43 11.51 -6.78
N GLY A 63 -4.67 11.03 -6.57
CA GLY A 63 -5.04 9.62 -6.61
C GLY A 63 -4.98 8.95 -5.24
N ILE A 64 -5.23 7.65 -5.22
CA ILE A 64 -5.33 6.87 -3.97
C ILE A 64 -4.35 5.71 -3.95
N GLN A 65 -3.89 5.35 -2.74
CA GLN A 65 -3.21 4.09 -2.48
C GLN A 65 -4.19 3.11 -1.83
N LEU A 66 -4.12 1.85 -2.27
CA LEU A 66 -4.89 0.75 -1.70
C LEU A 66 -3.93 -0.25 -1.06
N ILE A 67 -4.31 -0.78 0.11
CA ILE A 67 -3.58 -1.85 0.77
C ILE A 67 -4.47 -3.08 0.92
N VAL A 68 -3.90 -4.25 0.59
CA VAL A 68 -4.57 -5.53 0.71
C VAL A 68 -4.02 -6.27 1.92
N ARG A 69 -4.90 -6.83 2.75
CA ARG A 69 -4.52 -7.60 3.95
C ARG A 69 -5.21 -8.95 3.97
N ASP A 70 -4.53 -9.95 4.52
CA ASP A 70 -5.17 -11.24 4.84
C ASP A 70 -6.14 -11.02 6.01
N SER A 71 -7.42 -11.29 5.80
CA SER A 71 -8.47 -11.19 6.82
C SER A 71 -8.26 -12.21 7.95
N LYS A 72 -7.44 -13.24 7.72
CA LYS A 72 -6.93 -14.13 8.77
C LYS A 72 -5.57 -13.63 9.26
N LYS A 73 -5.57 -12.71 10.23
CA LYS A 73 -4.36 -12.39 11.01
C LYS A 73 -3.76 -13.71 11.53
N ARG A 74 -2.55 -14.08 11.11
CA ARG A 74 -1.74 -15.05 11.86
C ARG A 74 -1.27 -14.35 13.12
N THR A 75 -1.75 -14.82 14.26
CA THR A 75 -1.15 -14.60 15.59
C THR A 75 0.28 -15.10 15.63
#